data_AF-A0A6G9Z087-F1
#
_entry.id   AF-A0A6G9Z087-F1
#
_cell.length_a   1.000
_cell.length_b   1.000
_cell.length_c   1.000
_cell.angle_alpha   90.00
_cell.angle_beta   90.00
_cell.angle_gamma   90.00
#
_symmetry.space_group_name_H-M   'P 1'
#
loop_
_entity.id
_entity.type
_entity.pdbx_description
1 polymer ?
#
loop_
_entity_poly.entity_id
_entity_poly.type
_entity_poly.pdbx_seq_one_letter_code
_entity_poly.pdbx_strand_id
1 'polypeptide(L)'
;MLGEWEHHDGQLAVVGLLHGNPDSDGPVVQVRTTTNDTMSDLIGLRMRLLGPAGDEDRLWRALSAMRADPGIPATIPIDSREVDFSIWRWTDRWWATATYAGHGIVIEAERIDIDAVALARIEDIEPYLMGRRAWLRQQRGEA
;
A
#
# COMPACT_ATOMS: atom_id res chain seq x y z
N MET A 1 7.16 9.17 -4.57
CA MET A 1 8.41 8.79 -3.87
C MET A 1 8.44 7.27 -3.73
N LEU A 2 9.61 6.68 -3.47
CA LEU A 2 9.68 5.26 -3.10
C LEU A 2 8.98 5.05 -1.75
N GLY A 3 8.13 4.04 -1.68
CA GLY A 3 7.53 3.53 -0.46
C GLY A 3 8.37 2.39 0.13
N GLU A 4 7.70 1.49 0.85
CA GLU A 4 8.32 0.33 1.51
C GLU A 4 8.73 -0.76 0.50
N TRP A 5 9.94 -1.29 0.64
CA TRP A 5 10.48 -2.36 -0.20
C TRP A 5 10.96 -3.49 0.70
N GLU A 6 10.60 -4.73 0.37
CA GLU A 6 10.91 -5.91 1.16
C GLU A 6 11.55 -6.98 0.28
N HIS A 7 12.54 -7.67 0.82
CA HIS A 7 13.19 -8.82 0.17
C HIS A 7 12.98 -10.06 1.02
N HIS A 8 12.55 -11.16 0.39
CA HIS A 8 12.46 -12.48 0.99
C HIS A 8 13.42 -13.42 0.26
N ASP A 9 14.28 -14.11 1.01
CA ASP A 9 15.28 -15.03 0.44
C ASP A 9 16.14 -14.43 -0.68
N GLY A 10 16.46 -13.14 -0.56
CA GLY A 10 17.26 -12.40 -1.55
C GLY A 10 16.49 -11.96 -2.81
N GLN A 11 15.20 -12.27 -2.92
CA GLN A 11 14.33 -11.80 -3.99
C GLN A 11 13.45 -10.65 -3.52
N LEU A 12 13.16 -9.71 -4.42
CA LEU A 12 12.28 -8.58 -4.15
C LEU A 12 10.84 -9.09 -4.05
N ALA A 13 10.26 -9.02 -2.84
CA ALA A 13 8.93 -9.54 -2.54
C ALA A 13 7.87 -8.45 -2.56
N VAL A 14 8.23 -7.23 -2.14
CA VAL A 14 7.32 -6.07 -2.10
C VAL A 14 8.02 -4.85 -2.68
N VAL A 15 7.30 -4.13 -3.54
CA VAL A 15 7.69 -2.82 -4.07
C VAL A 15 6.59 -1.82 -3.81
N GLY A 16 6.88 -0.84 -2.96
CA GLY A 16 5.99 0.25 -2.63
C GLY A 16 6.31 1.54 -3.36
N LEU A 17 5.27 2.25 -3.80
CA LEU A 17 5.31 3.64 -4.25
C LEU A 17 4.35 4.48 -3.43
N LEU A 18 4.84 5.63 -2.96
CA LEU A 18 4.09 6.57 -2.15
C LEU A 18 3.86 7.87 -2.94
N HIS A 19 2.61 8.28 -3.04
CA HIS A 19 2.17 9.52 -3.67
C HIS A 19 1.58 10.44 -2.61
N GLY A 20 1.89 11.75 -2.71
CA GLY A 20 1.57 12.72 -1.67
C GLY A 20 2.68 12.86 -0.63
N ASN A 21 2.36 13.57 0.46
CA ASN A 21 3.24 13.76 1.60
C ASN A 21 2.52 13.27 2.87
N PRO A 22 3.00 12.19 3.54
CA PRO A 22 2.38 11.68 4.76
C PRO A 22 2.44 12.67 5.92
N ASP A 23 3.37 13.62 5.90
CA ASP A 23 3.55 14.64 6.94
C ASP A 23 2.70 15.91 6.68
N SER A 24 1.88 15.92 5.63
CA SER A 24 0.93 17.01 5.37
C SER A 24 -0.51 16.55 5.52
N ASP A 25 -1.44 17.51 5.57
CA ASP A 25 -2.89 17.24 5.58
C ASP A 25 -3.45 16.91 4.18
N GLY A 26 -2.58 16.68 3.20
CA GLY A 26 -2.98 16.42 1.81
C GLY A 26 -3.33 14.95 1.54
N PRO A 27 -3.86 14.64 0.35
CA PRO A 27 -4.08 13.26 -0.10
C PRO A 27 -2.79 12.45 -0.10
N VAL A 28 -2.86 11.19 0.35
CA VAL A 28 -1.73 10.26 0.37
C VAL A 28 -2.19 8.91 -0.16
N VAL A 29 -1.41 8.31 -1.05
CA VAL A 29 -1.67 6.96 -1.59
C VAL A 29 -0.38 6.18 -1.61
N GLN A 30 -0.37 5.02 -0.98
CA GLN A 30 0.67 4.02 -1.11
C GLN A 30 0.14 2.84 -1.91
N VAL A 31 0.84 2.49 -2.98
CA VAL A 31 0.59 1.29 -3.79
C VAL A 31 1.75 0.33 -3.59
N ARG A 32 1.44 -0.91 -3.18
CA ARG A 32 2.38 -2.01 -3.03
C ARG A 32 2.08 -3.06 -4.08
N THR A 33 3.09 -3.41 -4.88
CA THR A 33 3.09 -4.63 -5.70
C THR A 33 3.82 -5.71 -4.91
N THR A 34 3.19 -6.87 -4.76
CA THR A 34 3.67 -7.94 -3.87
C THR A 34 3.60 -9.30 -4.55
N THR A 35 4.55 -10.18 -4.22
CA THR A 35 4.47 -11.62 -4.51
C THR A 35 3.93 -12.42 -3.34
N ASN A 36 3.67 -11.77 -2.20
CA ASN A 36 3.11 -12.40 -1.01
C ASN A 36 1.58 -12.55 -1.13
N ASP A 37 0.99 -13.23 -0.16
CA ASP A 37 -0.46 -13.21 0.07
C ASP A 37 -0.91 -11.77 0.40
N THR A 38 -1.79 -11.23 -0.45
CA THR A 38 -2.19 -9.82 -0.33
C THR A 38 -2.97 -9.53 0.94
N MET A 39 -3.72 -10.50 1.46
CA MET A 39 -4.45 -10.36 2.71
C MET A 39 -3.50 -10.20 3.89
N SER A 40 -2.38 -10.93 3.90
CA SER A 40 -1.35 -10.78 4.92
C SER A 40 -0.71 -9.39 4.89
N ASP A 41 -0.42 -8.85 3.70
CA ASP A 41 0.11 -7.48 3.54
C ASP A 41 -0.92 -6.42 3.98
N LEU A 42 -2.18 -6.58 3.59
CA LEU A 42 -3.28 -5.69 3.99
C LEU A 42 -3.49 -5.68 5.51
N ILE A 43 -3.46 -6.85 6.15
CA ILE A 43 -3.55 -6.96 7.61
C ILE A 43 -2.36 -6.26 8.27
N GLY A 44 -1.14 -6.42 7.73
CA GLY A 44 0.04 -5.72 8.20
C GLY A 44 -0.14 -4.20 8.21
N LEU A 45 -0.73 -3.63 7.14
CA LEU A 45 -1.04 -2.20 7.05
C LEU A 45 -2.11 -1.78 8.06
N ARG A 46 -3.23 -2.52 8.15
CA ARG A 46 -4.32 -2.23 9.09
C ARG A 46 -3.88 -2.32 10.55
N MET A 47 -2.97 -3.24 10.87
CA MET A 47 -2.42 -3.41 12.21
C MET A 47 -1.59 -2.20 12.67
N ARG A 48 -0.95 -1.46 11.75
CA ARG A 48 -0.20 -0.23 12.09
C ARG A 48 -1.09 0.84 12.74
N LEU A 49 -2.39 0.84 12.44
CA LEU A 49 -3.35 1.79 13.02
C LEU A 49 -3.85 1.42 14.41
N LEU A 50 -3.80 0.14 14.79
CA LEU A 50 -4.37 -0.31 16.06
C LEU A 50 -3.48 0.00 17.27
N GLY A 51 -2.27 0.53 17.04
CA GLY A 51 -1.26 0.73 18.08
C GLY A 51 -0.78 -0.58 18.69
N PRO A 52 0.04 -0.54 19.76
CA PRO A 52 0.49 -1.75 20.44
C PRO A 52 -0.71 -2.52 21.01
N ALA A 53 -0.81 -3.81 20.68
CA ALA A 53 -1.80 -4.68 21.28
C ALA A 53 -1.46 -4.86 22.77
N GLY A 54 -2.37 -4.43 23.65
CA GLY A 54 -2.14 -4.49 25.10
C GLY A 54 -2.02 -5.93 25.66
N ASP A 55 -2.68 -6.91 25.03
CA ASP A 55 -2.57 -8.33 25.33
C ASP A 55 -2.72 -9.21 24.06
N GLU A 56 -2.25 -10.46 24.15
CA GLU A 56 -2.19 -11.41 23.03
C GLU A 56 -3.59 -11.84 22.54
N ASP A 57 -4.55 -12.03 23.46
CA ASP A 57 -5.93 -12.45 23.12
C ASP A 57 -6.66 -11.37 22.30
N ARG A 58 -6.43 -10.10 22.61
CA ARG A 58 -6.96 -8.98 21.85
C ARG A 58 -6.32 -8.91 20.47
N LEU A 59 -5.01 -9.15 20.37
CA LEU A 59 -4.30 -9.23 19.09
C LEU A 59 -4.90 -10.34 18.21
N TRP A 60 -5.02 -11.56 18.74
CA TRP A 60 -5.57 -12.69 17.99
C TRP A 60 -7.01 -12.47 17.54
N ARG A 61 -7.84 -11.87 18.39
CA ARG A 61 -9.22 -11.50 18.01
C ARG A 61 -9.25 -10.46 16.89
N ALA A 62 -8.41 -9.43 16.97
CA ALA A 62 -8.31 -8.42 15.92
C ALA A 62 -7.85 -9.03 14.59
N LEU A 63 -6.80 -9.85 14.60
CA LEU A 63 -6.30 -10.55 13.41
C LEU A 63 -7.36 -11.47 12.80
N SER A 64 -8.07 -12.23 13.64
CA SER A 64 -9.14 -13.13 13.18
C SER A 64 -10.29 -12.36 12.53
N ALA A 65 -10.71 -11.25 13.15
CA ALA A 65 -11.75 -10.39 12.59
C ALA A 65 -11.33 -9.78 11.24
N MET A 66 -10.08 -9.32 11.10
CA MET A 66 -9.58 -8.79 9.84
C MET A 66 -9.50 -9.85 8.73
N ARG A 67 -9.11 -11.09 9.07
CA ARG A 67 -9.07 -12.20 8.10
C ARG A 67 -10.46 -12.64 7.64
N ALA A 68 -11.44 -12.55 8.53
CA ALA A 68 -12.82 -12.95 8.23
C ALA A 68 -13.62 -11.88 7.45
N ASP A 69 -13.11 -10.64 7.41
CA ASP A 69 -13.75 -9.50 6.74
C ASP A 69 -13.41 -9.50 5.24
N PRO A 70 -14.36 -9.86 4.36
CA PRO A 70 -14.09 -10.01 2.91
C PRO A 70 -13.91 -8.68 2.17
N GLY A 71 -14.18 -7.55 2.84
CA GLY A 71 -14.24 -6.25 2.20
C GLY A 71 -15.46 -6.07 1.29
N ILE A 72 -15.55 -4.89 0.69
CA ILE A 72 -16.60 -4.49 -0.23
C ILE A 72 -16.02 -4.56 -1.65
N PRO A 73 -16.72 -5.17 -2.62
CA PRO A 73 -16.26 -5.18 -4.00
C PRO A 73 -16.27 -3.75 -4.56
N ALA A 74 -15.21 -3.39 -5.26
CA ALA A 74 -15.17 -2.17 -6.06
C ALA A 74 -14.19 -2.35 -7.23
N THR A 75 -14.23 -1.41 -8.16
CA THR A 75 -13.43 -1.47 -9.38
C THR A 75 -12.47 -0.30 -9.41
N ILE A 76 -11.17 -0.59 -9.63
CA ILE A 76 -10.13 0.41 -9.81
C ILE A 76 -9.46 0.16 -11.15
N PRO A 77 -9.38 1.14 -12.06
CA PRO A 77 -8.71 0.95 -13.34
C PRO A 77 -7.20 0.72 -13.17
N ILE A 78 -6.65 -0.25 -13.89
CA ILE A 78 -5.21 -0.46 -14.09
C ILE A 78 -4.93 -0.47 -15.60
N ASP A 79 -4.09 0.44 -16.09
CA ASP A 79 -3.80 0.59 -17.53
C ASP A 79 -5.08 0.71 -18.38
N SER A 80 -6.04 1.51 -17.89
CA SER A 80 -7.39 1.69 -18.48
C SER A 80 -8.26 0.43 -18.53
N ARG A 81 -7.89 -0.65 -17.84
CA ARG A 81 -8.72 -1.84 -17.67
C ARG A 81 -9.34 -1.85 -16.28
N GLU A 82 -10.63 -2.10 -16.22
CA GLU A 82 -11.33 -2.30 -14.95
C GLU A 82 -10.83 -3.58 -14.28
N VAL A 83 -10.41 -3.46 -13.02
CA VAL A 83 -9.94 -4.57 -12.19
C VAL A 83 -10.74 -4.59 -10.90
N ASP A 84 -11.19 -5.76 -10.51
CA ASP A 84 -11.95 -5.96 -9.26
C ASP A 84 -11.02 -5.98 -8.05
N PHE A 85 -11.36 -5.16 -7.07
CA PHE A 85 -10.71 -5.06 -5.77
C PHE A 85 -11.69 -5.38 -4.65
N SER A 86 -11.16 -5.97 -3.58
CA SER A 86 -11.81 -5.99 -2.27
C SER A 86 -11.33 -4.79 -1.46
N ILE A 87 -12.25 -4.09 -0.79
CA ILE A 87 -11.97 -2.79 -0.18
C ILE A 87 -12.48 -2.68 1.25
N TRP A 88 -11.68 -2.05 2.10
CA TRP A 88 -11.99 -1.78 3.50
C TRP A 88 -11.86 -0.29 3.77
N ARG A 89 -12.85 0.31 4.41
CA ARG A 89 -12.85 1.75 4.73
C ARG A 89 -12.76 1.95 6.24
N TRP A 90 -12.00 2.96 6.66
CA TRP A 90 -11.91 3.41 8.05
C TRP A 90 -11.70 4.93 8.04
N THR A 91 -12.66 5.69 8.58
CA THR A 91 -12.60 7.18 8.62
C THR A 91 -12.32 7.77 7.23
N ASP A 92 -11.21 8.47 7.08
CA ASP A 92 -10.65 9.09 5.88
C ASP A 92 -9.61 8.19 5.18
N ARG A 93 -9.41 6.97 5.66
CA ARG A 93 -8.55 5.95 5.06
C ARG A 93 -9.35 4.83 4.42
N TRP A 94 -8.73 4.21 3.45
CA TRP A 94 -9.18 2.94 2.91
C TRP A 94 -8.02 2.09 2.43
N TRP A 95 -8.27 0.79 2.38
CA TRP A 95 -7.36 -0.19 1.80
C TRP A 95 -8.08 -0.95 0.71
N ALA A 96 -7.34 -1.33 -0.31
CA ALA A 96 -7.85 -2.18 -1.37
C ALA A 96 -6.84 -3.27 -1.70
N THR A 97 -7.32 -4.44 -2.10
CA THR A 97 -6.45 -5.45 -2.69
C THR A 97 -7.06 -6.14 -3.91
N ALA A 98 -6.21 -6.50 -4.86
CA ALA A 98 -6.52 -7.31 -6.01
C ALA A 98 -5.31 -8.15 -6.42
N THR A 99 -5.52 -9.09 -7.34
CA THR A 99 -4.44 -9.73 -8.10
C THR A 99 -4.49 -9.21 -9.53
N TYR A 100 -3.36 -8.76 -10.07
CA TYR A 100 -3.24 -8.29 -11.44
C TYR A 100 -1.95 -8.78 -12.08
N ALA A 101 -2.04 -9.36 -13.28
CA ALA A 101 -0.91 -9.88 -14.03
C ALA A 101 0.03 -10.83 -13.23
N GLY A 102 -0.55 -11.63 -12.32
CA GLY A 102 0.21 -12.57 -11.48
C GLY A 102 0.83 -11.97 -10.22
N HIS A 103 0.61 -10.69 -9.94
CA HIS A 103 1.08 -10.01 -8.74
C HIS A 103 -0.08 -9.56 -7.86
N GLY A 104 0.14 -9.57 -6.56
CA GLY A 104 -0.74 -8.93 -5.61
C GLY A 104 -0.58 -7.41 -5.67
N ILE A 105 -1.68 -6.69 -5.63
CA ILE A 105 -1.72 -5.23 -5.51
C ILE A 105 -2.40 -4.90 -4.19
N VAL A 106 -1.76 -4.10 -3.37
CA VAL A 106 -2.31 -3.59 -2.11
C VAL A 106 -2.21 -2.08 -2.12
N ILE A 107 -3.33 -1.40 -1.90
CA ILE A 107 -3.41 0.06 -1.82
C ILE A 107 -3.76 0.43 -0.39
N GLU A 108 -3.05 1.40 0.15
CA GLU A 108 -3.48 2.20 1.30
C GLU A 108 -3.63 3.63 0.83
N ALA A 109 -4.76 4.25 1.13
CA ALA A 109 -5.02 5.62 0.74
C ALA A 109 -5.69 6.38 1.87
N GLU A 110 -5.40 7.67 1.94
CA GLU A 110 -5.88 8.60 2.95
C GLU A 110 -6.28 9.91 2.29
N ARG A 111 -7.42 10.46 2.68
CA ARG A 111 -7.94 11.77 2.22
C ARG A 111 -8.07 11.85 0.69
N ILE A 112 -8.45 10.74 0.06
CA ILE A 112 -8.76 10.66 -1.37
C ILE A 112 -9.88 9.64 -1.59
N ASP A 113 -10.83 10.00 -2.46
CA ASP A 113 -11.90 9.08 -2.85
C ASP A 113 -11.37 8.00 -3.78
N ILE A 114 -11.92 6.80 -3.65
CA ILE A 114 -11.56 5.67 -4.51
C ILE A 114 -11.76 5.97 -6.00
N ASP A 115 -12.84 6.67 -6.35
CA ASP A 115 -13.19 6.99 -7.73
C ASP A 115 -12.19 7.98 -8.38
N ALA A 116 -11.33 8.61 -7.57
CA ALA A 116 -10.25 9.47 -8.03
C ALA A 116 -8.94 8.70 -8.27
N VAL A 117 -8.90 7.38 -8.00
CA VAL A 117 -7.70 6.56 -8.16
C VAL A 117 -7.77 5.75 -9.45
N ALA A 118 -6.73 5.88 -10.26
CA ALA A 118 -6.42 4.99 -11.36
C ALA A 118 -4.94 4.61 -11.28
N LEU A 119 -4.63 3.36 -11.60
CA LEU A 119 -3.29 2.83 -11.61
C LEU A 119 -2.75 2.74 -13.04
N ALA A 120 -1.46 2.97 -13.16
CA ALA A 120 -0.71 2.73 -14.39
C ALA A 120 0.53 1.91 -14.04
N ARG A 121 0.91 1.02 -14.94
CA ARG A 121 2.16 0.29 -14.84
C ARG A 121 3.33 1.26 -15.03
N ILE A 122 4.34 1.08 -14.20
CA ILE A 122 5.63 1.77 -14.34
C ILE A 122 6.62 0.77 -14.91
N GLU A 123 7.01 1.01 -16.16
CA GLU A 123 8.00 0.18 -16.88
C GLU A 123 9.44 0.55 -16.49
N ASP A 124 9.67 1.78 -16.04
CA ASP A 124 10.98 2.27 -15.60
C ASP A 124 10.89 2.94 -14.23
N ILE A 125 11.49 2.31 -13.23
CA ILE A 125 11.52 2.76 -11.84
C ILE A 125 12.67 3.74 -11.57
N GLU A 126 13.65 3.85 -12.47
CA GLU A 126 14.87 4.64 -12.29
C GLU A 126 14.62 6.12 -11.96
N PRO A 127 13.62 6.82 -12.56
CA PRO A 127 13.30 8.20 -12.18
C PRO A 127 12.94 8.35 -10.69
N TYR A 128 12.25 7.37 -10.10
CA TYR A 128 11.88 7.38 -8.69
C TYR A 128 13.10 7.14 -7.80
N LEU A 129 14.00 6.24 -8.20
CA LEU A 129 15.26 5.97 -7.52
C LEU A 129 16.20 7.18 -7.57
N MET A 130 16.29 7.85 -8.72
CA MET A 130 17.05 9.09 -8.89
C MET A 130 16.53 10.19 -7.97
N GLY A 131 15.22 10.42 -7.94
CA GLY A 131 14.59 11.37 -7.04
C GLY A 131 14.90 11.07 -5.56
N ARG A 132 14.81 9.80 -5.15
CA ARG A 132 15.16 9.38 -3.78
C ARG A 132 16.62 9.62 -3.46
N ARG A 133 17.54 9.27 -4.37
CA ARG A 133 18.99 9.51 -4.19
C ARG A 133 19.31 10.99 -4.05
N ALA A 134 18.69 11.85 -4.86
CA ALA A 134 18.86 13.29 -4.78
C ALA A 134 18.36 13.84 -3.42
N TRP A 135 17.20 13.39 -2.96
CA TRP A 135 16.67 13.78 -1.64
C TRP A 135 17.60 13.35 -0.49
N LEU A 136 18.13 12.12 -0.53
CA LEU A 136 19.07 11.63 0.49
C LEU A 136 20.37 12.45 0.54
N ARG A 137 20.91 12.85 -0.62
CA ARG A 137 22.08 13.73 -0.70
C ARG A 137 21.81 15.08 -0.03
N GLN A 138 20.66 15.70 -0.32
CA GLN A 138 20.26 16.96 0.32
C GLN A 138 20.14 16.83 1.84
N GLN A 139 19.53 15.75 2.33
CA GLN A 139 19.43 15.49 3.78
C GLN A 139 20.79 15.28 4.46
N ARG A 140 21.81 14.81 3.72
CA ARG A 140 23.19 14.67 4.20
C ARG A 140 24.04 15.94 4.03
N GLY A 141 23.51 17.01 3.42
CA GLY A 141 24.28 18.22 3.11
C GLY A 141 25.25 18.07 1.94
N GLU A 142 25.07 17.04 1.11
CA GLU A 142 25.84 16.78 -0.10
C GLU A 142 25.18 17.54 -1.26
N ALA A 143 25.44 18.85 -1.38
CA ALA A 143 24.96 19.69 -2.49
C ALA A 143 26.07 19.92 -3.52
#